data_AF-A0A3L6E8I4-F1
#
_entry.id   AF-A0A3L6E8I4-F1
#
_cell.length_a   1.000
_cell.length_b   1.000
_cell.length_c   1.000
_cell.angle_alpha   90.00
_cell.angle_beta   90.00
_cell.angle_gamma   90.00
#
_symmetry.space_group_name_H-M   'P 1'
#
loop_
_entity.id
_entity.type
_entity.pdbx_description
1 polymer ?
#
loop_
_entity_poly.entity_id
_entity_poly.type
_entity_poly.pdbx_seq_one_letter_code
_entity_poly.pdbx_strand_id
1 'polypeptide(L)'
;MSVPHGRHQDLELAIDDFDEELIDPELRFSFQRNSKVCGVDLTDKVVDIIFHVFDANCDGHNLYESAKRLRLPELPAFALEHLPNQNSLIYGDLYGISKEASTIYRATLRYEGFSEIMTTLTKIGFFDDANHPLLEDTNRPTHKGFLDELLNNISTTNIDFDIEASGGYDDELIARLLKLGHCKDMEIAVKTVKTIKFLGLYEETQIPTGCSSPFDVICQRMEQRMAYGHNEQDMVLLHHEVEVEYPDGQPTEKHQATLLEFGKVENGRSTTAMALTVGIPATIGALLLLQNKVQTNGVIRPLQSEIYIPGAT
;
A
#
# COMPACT_ATOMS: atom_id res chain seq x y z
N MET A 1 2.52 -48.37 -4.16
CA MET A 1 2.20 -47.95 -5.53
C MET A 1 2.75 -46.55 -5.71
N SER A 2 3.61 -46.40 -6.70
CA SER A 2 4.54 -45.29 -6.88
C SER A 2 3.83 -44.05 -7.42
N VAL A 3 4.04 -42.89 -6.80
CA VAL A 3 3.55 -41.59 -7.26
C VAL A 3 4.57 -41.01 -8.27
N PRO A 4 4.17 -40.65 -9.50
CA PRO A 4 5.11 -40.10 -10.47
C PRO A 4 5.52 -38.69 -10.07
N HIS A 5 6.84 -38.47 -9.97
CA HIS A 5 7.44 -37.15 -9.90
C HIS A 5 7.41 -36.52 -11.29
N GLY A 6 6.43 -35.66 -11.55
CA GLY A 6 6.43 -34.77 -12.70
C GLY A 6 7.34 -33.58 -12.41
N ARG A 7 8.46 -33.49 -13.14
CA ARG A 7 9.36 -32.34 -13.16
C ARG A 7 8.57 -31.09 -13.52
N HIS A 8 8.39 -30.17 -12.57
CA HIS A 8 8.14 -28.79 -12.92
C HIS A 8 9.42 -28.26 -13.56
N GLN A 9 9.26 -27.65 -14.73
CA GLN A 9 10.33 -26.96 -15.43
C GLN A 9 10.66 -25.74 -14.58
N ASP A 10 11.86 -25.72 -13.98
CA ASP A 10 12.40 -24.56 -13.29
C ASP A 10 12.42 -23.39 -14.27
N LEU A 11 11.50 -22.44 -14.09
CA LEU A 11 11.64 -21.11 -14.65
C LEU A 11 12.71 -20.40 -13.81
N GLU A 12 13.98 -20.62 -14.17
CA GLU A 12 15.08 -19.71 -13.82
C GLU A 12 14.78 -18.36 -14.48
N LEU A 13 13.97 -17.53 -13.81
CA LEU A 13 14.07 -16.09 -13.96
C LEU A 13 15.35 -15.69 -13.24
N ALA A 14 16.41 -15.47 -14.03
CA ALA A 14 17.68 -15.00 -13.51
C ALA A 14 17.47 -13.67 -12.76
N ILE A 15 18.13 -13.57 -11.61
CA ILE A 15 18.08 -12.47 -10.64
C ILE A 15 18.55 -11.12 -11.25
N ASP A 16 19.09 -11.12 -12.48
CA ASP A 16 19.67 -9.96 -13.16
C ASP A 16 18.68 -9.11 -14.00
N ASP A 17 17.41 -9.50 -14.11
CA ASP A 17 16.43 -8.74 -14.95
C ASP A 17 15.63 -7.68 -14.16
N PHE A 18 15.86 -7.51 -12.85
CA PHE A 18 15.22 -6.47 -12.04
C PHE A 18 16.14 -5.27 -11.86
N ASP A 19 16.11 -4.36 -12.83
CA ASP A 19 16.71 -3.03 -12.68
C ASP A 19 15.80 -2.19 -11.78
N GLU A 20 16.23 -1.84 -10.56
CA GLU A 20 15.46 -0.95 -9.66
C GLU A 20 15.17 0.42 -10.31
N GLU A 21 15.93 0.80 -11.35
CA GLU A 21 15.71 2.00 -12.17
C GLU A 21 14.48 1.90 -13.10
N LEU A 22 13.87 0.72 -13.28
CA LEU A 22 12.66 0.53 -14.11
C LEU A 22 11.35 0.80 -13.37
N ILE A 23 11.38 0.99 -12.04
CA ILE A 23 10.22 1.39 -11.24
C ILE A 23 10.36 2.87 -10.89
N ASP A 24 10.07 3.79 -11.83
CA ASP A 24 10.14 5.21 -11.49
C ASP A 24 8.82 5.97 -11.75
N PRO A 25 8.00 6.03 -10.70
CA PRO A 25 7.73 7.33 -10.12
C PRO A 25 8.16 7.43 -8.64
N GLU A 26 8.36 8.65 -8.13
CA GLU A 26 8.87 8.97 -6.77
C GLU A 26 8.14 8.26 -5.61
N LEU A 27 6.86 7.89 -5.78
CA LEU A 27 6.06 7.13 -4.81
C LEU A 27 6.18 5.61 -4.94
N ARG A 28 6.85 5.12 -5.99
CA ARG A 28 6.98 3.71 -6.38
C ARG A 28 5.64 2.97 -6.33
N PHE A 29 4.59 3.64 -6.79
CA PHE A 29 3.21 3.16 -6.73
C PHE A 29 2.42 3.70 -7.94
N SER A 30 1.51 2.88 -8.47
CA SER A 30 0.61 3.23 -9.56
C SER A 30 -0.82 2.80 -9.27
N PHE A 31 -1.79 3.62 -9.65
CA PHE A 31 -3.21 3.36 -9.48
C PHE A 31 -3.77 2.55 -10.66
N GLN A 32 -4.55 1.52 -10.34
CA GLN A 32 -5.35 0.76 -11.33
C GLN A 32 -6.82 1.19 -11.36
N ARG A 33 -7.33 1.80 -10.28
CA ARG A 33 -8.72 2.28 -10.11
C ARG A 33 -8.74 3.50 -9.18
N ASN A 34 -9.92 4.10 -9.03
CA ASN A 34 -10.17 5.35 -8.30
C ASN A 34 -9.39 5.45 -6.96
N SER A 35 -8.66 6.55 -6.79
CA SER A 35 -7.73 6.78 -5.67
C SER A 35 -8.44 7.06 -4.35
N LYS A 36 -9.74 7.37 -4.37
CA LYS A 36 -10.58 7.52 -3.17
C LYS A 36 -10.58 6.27 -2.28
N VAL A 37 -10.27 5.10 -2.84
CA VAL A 37 -10.18 3.83 -2.10
C VAL A 37 -8.81 3.65 -1.41
N CYS A 38 -7.78 4.36 -1.84
CA CYS A 38 -6.46 4.35 -1.20
C CYS A 38 -6.25 5.49 -0.20
N GLY A 39 -7.16 6.46 -0.16
CA GLY A 39 -7.32 7.31 1.02
C GLY A 39 -7.75 6.46 2.18
N VAL A 40 -6.88 6.36 3.17
CA VAL A 40 -7.27 5.83 4.46
C VAL A 40 -8.39 6.73 4.96
N ASP A 41 -9.60 6.20 5.07
CA ASP A 41 -10.65 6.83 5.88
C ASP A 41 -10.11 6.79 7.31
N LEU A 42 -9.45 7.88 7.73
CA LEU A 42 -8.78 8.02 9.03
C LEU A 42 -9.80 8.12 10.18
N THR A 43 -11.06 7.74 9.96
CA THR A 43 -12.11 7.75 10.96
C THR A 43 -11.98 6.55 11.89
N ASP A 44 -11.38 6.85 13.05
CA ASP A 44 -11.52 6.19 14.34
C ASP A 44 -11.33 4.65 14.43
N LYS A 45 -10.15 4.30 14.96
CA LYS A 45 -9.73 3.02 15.57
C LYS A 45 -9.36 1.87 14.63
N VAL A 46 -8.06 1.77 14.34
CA VAL A 46 -7.43 0.50 13.94
C VAL A 46 -7.12 -0.30 15.21
N VAL A 47 -8.00 -1.24 15.56
CA VAL A 47 -7.80 -2.11 16.73
C VAL A 47 -7.08 -3.39 16.29
N ASP A 48 -5.78 -3.45 16.57
CA ASP A 48 -4.99 -4.68 16.64
C ASP A 48 -4.45 -4.81 18.08
N ILE A 49 -4.75 -5.92 18.78
CA ILE A 49 -4.25 -6.22 20.14
C ILE A 49 -3.61 -7.62 20.14
N ILE A 50 -2.29 -7.68 20.27
CA ILE A 50 -1.50 -8.89 20.51
C ILE A 50 -0.85 -8.79 21.90
N PHE A 51 -1.00 -9.82 22.74
CA PHE A 51 -0.14 -10.06 23.91
C PHE A 51 0.77 -11.24 23.54
N HIS A 52 2.10 -11.14 23.42
CA HIS A 52 3.06 -10.57 24.36
C HIS A 52 3.97 -9.46 23.76
N VAL A 53 3.77 -8.24 24.27
CA VAL A 53 4.72 -7.10 24.38
C VAL A 53 5.38 -6.59 23.09
N PHE A 54 4.60 -5.90 22.25
CA PHE A 54 4.75 -4.47 21.94
C PHE A 54 3.38 -3.95 21.48
N ASP A 55 2.71 -3.23 22.38
CA ASP A 55 1.42 -2.58 22.15
C ASP A 55 1.58 -1.53 21.04
N ALA A 56 0.88 -1.73 19.92
CA ALA A 56 0.63 -0.66 18.99
C ALA A 56 -0.80 -0.83 18.47
N ASN A 57 -1.77 -0.47 19.32
CA ASN A 57 -2.98 0.17 18.82
C ASN A 57 -2.52 1.38 17.99
N CYS A 58 -2.29 1.16 16.70
CA CYS A 58 -1.89 2.22 15.79
C CYS A 58 -3.11 3.13 15.66
N ASP A 59 -3.05 4.28 16.31
CA ASP A 59 -3.96 5.35 15.97
C ASP A 59 -3.93 5.54 14.44
N GLY A 60 -5.10 5.62 13.80
CA GLY A 60 -5.19 5.75 12.35
C GLY A 60 -4.33 6.93 11.87
N HIS A 61 -4.29 8.00 12.66
CA HIS A 61 -3.46 9.19 12.43
C HIS A 61 -1.95 8.91 12.35
N ASN A 62 -1.48 7.83 12.96
CA ASN A 62 -0.06 7.43 12.99
C ASN A 62 0.21 6.13 12.21
N LEU A 63 -0.74 5.63 11.42
CA LEU A 63 -0.63 4.36 10.71
C LEU A 63 0.64 4.28 9.84
N TYR A 64 0.92 5.32 9.06
CA TYR A 64 2.11 5.34 8.20
C TYR A 64 3.42 5.37 9.00
N GLU A 65 3.41 5.89 10.23
CA GLU A 65 4.60 5.86 11.10
C GLU A 65 4.87 4.46 11.68
N SER A 66 3.90 3.55 11.60
CA SER A 66 4.05 2.15 12.03
C SER A 66 4.69 1.24 10.97
N ALA A 67 4.96 1.77 9.77
CA ALA A 67 5.59 1.02 8.69
C ALA A 67 6.94 0.44 9.15
N LYS A 68 7.17 -0.83 8.84
CA LYS A 68 8.46 -1.49 9.08
C LYS A 68 9.01 -2.02 7.78
N ARG A 69 10.32 -1.87 7.60
CA ARG A 69 11.04 -2.45 6.47
C ARG A 69 10.90 -3.97 6.50
N LEU A 70 10.63 -4.53 5.34
CA LEU A 70 10.56 -5.97 5.11
C LEU A 70 11.57 -6.33 4.03
N ARG A 71 12.36 -7.36 4.29
CA ARG A 71 13.21 -8.02 3.30
C ARG A 71 12.91 -9.49 3.35
N LEU A 72 12.36 -10.01 2.26
CA LEU A 72 12.09 -11.43 2.11
C LEU A 72 13.37 -12.09 1.60
N PRO A 73 13.95 -13.08 2.32
CA PRO A 73 15.21 -13.72 1.92
C PRO A 73 15.17 -14.33 0.51
N GLU A 74 14.01 -14.83 0.10
CA GLU A 74 13.78 -15.45 -1.22
C GLU A 74 13.62 -14.40 -2.33
N LEU A 75 13.38 -13.14 -1.96
CA LEU A 75 13.13 -12.01 -2.86
C LEU A 75 13.97 -10.80 -2.43
N PRO A 76 15.31 -10.92 -2.36
CA PRO A 76 16.18 -9.90 -1.75
C PRO A 76 16.22 -8.58 -2.54
N ALA A 77 15.90 -8.62 -3.83
CA ALA A 77 15.83 -7.44 -4.69
C ALA A 77 14.63 -6.53 -4.39
N PHE A 78 13.62 -7.02 -3.66
CA PHE A 78 12.44 -6.20 -3.36
C PHE A 78 12.65 -5.41 -2.07
N ALA A 79 12.87 -4.10 -2.22
CA ALA A 79 12.90 -3.17 -1.11
C ALA A 79 11.49 -2.84 -0.60
N LEU A 80 10.97 -3.68 0.31
CA LEU A 80 9.60 -3.58 0.81
C LEU A 80 9.49 -2.95 2.19
N GLU A 81 8.30 -2.47 2.49
CA GLU A 81 7.80 -2.13 3.81
C GLU A 81 6.39 -2.70 3.99
N HIS A 82 5.98 -2.90 5.24
CA HIS A 82 4.65 -3.42 5.56
C HIS A 82 3.89 -2.51 6.53
N LEU A 83 2.59 -2.36 6.30
CA LEU A 83 1.64 -1.61 7.12
C LEU A 83 0.59 -2.55 7.70
N PRO A 84 0.33 -2.55 9.02
CA PRO A 84 -0.78 -3.30 9.60
C PRO A 84 -2.09 -3.00 8.88
N ASN A 85 -2.93 -4.01 8.64
CA ASN A 85 -4.14 -3.86 7.83
C ASN A 85 -5.42 -4.17 8.60
N GLN A 86 -6.15 -3.10 8.96
CA GLN A 86 -7.42 -3.15 9.68
C GLN A 86 -7.30 -3.95 10.99
N ASN A 87 -8.23 -4.87 11.26
CA ASN A 87 -8.22 -5.73 12.43
C ASN A 87 -7.86 -7.16 12.02
N SER A 88 -6.71 -7.63 12.49
CA SER A 88 -6.19 -8.97 12.24
C SER A 88 -6.70 -10.02 13.24
N LEU A 89 -7.20 -9.60 14.41
CA LEU A 89 -7.60 -10.52 15.48
C LEU A 89 -8.80 -11.40 15.10
N ILE A 90 -9.66 -10.89 14.22
CA ILE A 90 -10.80 -11.66 13.70
C ILE A 90 -10.33 -12.99 13.06
N TYR A 91 -9.08 -13.06 12.58
CA TYR A 91 -8.56 -14.26 11.94
C TYR A 91 -8.25 -15.39 12.93
N GLY A 92 -8.01 -15.08 14.20
CA GLY A 92 -7.85 -16.12 15.23
C GLY A 92 -9.07 -17.00 15.33
N ASP A 93 -10.24 -16.38 15.42
CA ASP A 93 -11.51 -17.11 15.49
C ASP A 93 -11.89 -17.73 14.13
N LEU A 94 -11.65 -17.02 13.02
CA LEU A 94 -11.98 -17.52 11.68
C LEU A 94 -11.16 -18.75 11.26
N TYR A 95 -9.89 -18.81 11.67
CA TYR A 95 -9.00 -19.94 11.38
C TYR A 95 -8.95 -20.96 12.51
N GLY A 96 -9.62 -20.70 13.64
CA GLY A 96 -9.65 -21.62 14.78
C GLY A 96 -8.31 -21.74 15.50
N ILE A 97 -7.53 -20.66 15.52
CA ILE A 97 -6.18 -20.58 16.11
C ILE A 97 -6.10 -19.55 17.26
N SER A 98 -7.22 -18.99 17.71
CA SER A 98 -7.22 -17.91 18.72
C SER A 98 -6.72 -18.34 20.10
N LYS A 99 -6.65 -19.64 20.39
CA LYS A 99 -6.15 -20.16 21.68
C LYS A 99 -4.66 -20.51 21.64
N GLU A 100 -4.14 -20.77 20.45
CA GLU A 100 -2.80 -21.30 20.20
C GLU A 100 -1.86 -20.23 19.64
N ALA A 101 -2.37 -19.36 18.77
CA ALA A 101 -1.56 -18.33 18.13
C ALA A 101 -1.27 -17.19 19.10
N SER A 102 0.01 -17.03 19.43
CA SER A 102 0.51 -15.87 20.18
C SER A 102 0.56 -14.61 19.32
N THR A 103 0.65 -14.74 18.00
CA THR A 103 0.76 -13.64 17.04
C THR A 103 -0.15 -13.89 15.84
N ILE A 104 -1.00 -12.91 15.51
CA ILE A 104 -1.82 -12.91 14.30
C ILE A 104 -1.68 -11.54 13.67
N TYR A 105 -1.00 -11.49 12.52
CA TYR A 105 -0.64 -10.26 11.87
C TYR A 105 -0.98 -10.32 10.38
N ARG A 106 -1.70 -9.30 9.90
CA ARG A 106 -1.97 -9.11 8.49
C ARG A 106 -1.56 -7.70 8.11
N ALA A 107 -0.82 -7.58 7.03
CA ALA A 107 -0.31 -6.31 6.56
C ALA A 107 -0.50 -6.12 5.06
N THR A 108 -0.38 -4.87 4.63
CA THR A 108 -0.26 -4.47 3.24
C THR A 108 1.21 -4.15 2.94
N LEU A 109 1.71 -4.68 1.82
CA LEU A 109 3.06 -4.43 1.34
C LEU A 109 3.10 -3.17 0.46
N ARG A 110 4.16 -2.39 0.61
CA ARG A 110 4.52 -1.25 -0.23
C ARG A 110 6.02 -1.27 -0.51
N TYR A 111 6.46 -0.55 -1.53
CA TYR A 111 7.88 -0.27 -1.70
C TYR A 111 8.33 0.72 -0.64
N GLU A 112 9.58 0.56 -0.20
CA GLU A 112 10.17 1.39 0.84
C GLU A 112 10.16 2.88 0.46
N GLY A 113 9.82 3.72 1.45
CA GLY A 113 9.74 5.18 1.32
C GLY A 113 8.34 5.70 1.06
N PHE A 114 7.41 4.82 0.66
CA PHE A 114 6.00 5.18 0.45
C PHE A 114 5.38 5.78 1.73
N SER A 115 5.50 5.09 2.86
CA SER A 115 4.86 5.51 4.11
C SER A 115 5.42 6.82 4.66
N GLU A 116 6.71 7.09 4.47
CA GLU A 116 7.35 8.34 4.90
C GLU A 116 6.82 9.54 4.10
N ILE A 117 6.68 9.38 2.78
CA ILE A 117 6.10 10.40 1.90
C ILE A 117 4.62 10.62 2.24
N MET A 118 3.85 9.54 2.40
CA MET A 118 2.42 9.62 2.76
C MET A 118 2.20 10.24 4.15
N THR A 119 3.08 9.96 5.12
CA THR A 119 3.08 10.63 6.43
C THR A 119 3.24 12.13 6.26
N THR A 120 4.19 12.56 5.43
CA THR A 120 4.46 13.98 5.21
C THR A 120 3.28 14.66 4.51
N LEU A 121 2.71 14.04 3.48
CA LEU A 121 1.51 14.54 2.78
C LEU A 121 0.28 14.62 3.72
N THR A 122 0.16 13.67 4.66
CA THR A 122 -0.85 13.72 5.72
C THR A 122 -0.63 14.91 6.64
N LYS A 123 0.61 15.15 7.05
CA LYS A 123 0.97 16.30 7.90
C LYS A 123 0.77 17.64 7.20
N ILE A 124 0.88 17.72 5.88
CA ILE A 124 0.52 18.90 5.09
C ILE A 124 -1.00 19.13 5.03
N GLY A 125 -1.81 18.09 5.29
CA GLY A 125 -3.27 18.17 5.27
C GLY A 125 -3.92 17.75 3.94
N PHE A 126 -3.17 17.09 3.04
CA PHE A 126 -3.73 16.65 1.75
C PHE A 126 -4.78 15.54 1.87
N PHE A 127 -4.83 14.80 2.97
CA PHE A 127 -5.80 13.72 3.18
C PHE A 127 -6.98 14.12 4.07
N ASP A 128 -7.20 15.42 4.28
CA ASP A 128 -8.46 15.90 4.88
C ASP A 128 -9.59 15.83 3.84
N ASP A 129 -10.69 15.17 4.20
CA ASP A 129 -11.88 15.02 3.35
C ASP A 129 -12.96 16.08 3.63
N ALA A 130 -12.73 16.98 4.57
CA ALA A 130 -13.63 18.11 4.79
C ALA A 130 -13.60 19.08 3.59
N ASN A 131 -14.76 19.65 3.27
CA ASN A 131 -14.85 20.70 2.26
C ASN A 131 -13.95 21.89 2.64
N HIS A 132 -13.13 22.34 1.69
CA HIS A 132 -12.24 23.48 1.93
C HIS A 132 -12.83 24.77 1.36
N PRO A 133 -12.89 25.89 2.10
CA PRO A 133 -13.51 27.14 1.64
C PRO A 133 -12.99 27.67 0.30
N LEU A 134 -11.67 27.55 0.05
CA LEU A 134 -11.05 27.94 -1.23
C LEU A 134 -11.49 27.09 -2.43
N LEU A 135 -12.05 25.90 -2.18
CA LEU A 135 -12.56 24.99 -3.21
C LEU A 135 -14.07 25.15 -3.44
N GLU A 136 -14.77 25.99 -2.66
CA GLU A 136 -16.20 26.26 -2.86
C GLU A 136 -16.45 27.42 -3.84
N ASP A 137 -15.47 28.31 -4.02
CA ASP A 137 -15.58 29.50 -4.87
C ASP A 137 -15.48 29.16 -6.38
N THR A 138 -16.04 30.07 -7.18
CA THR A 138 -15.86 30.17 -8.63
C THR A 138 -14.43 30.53 -9.02
N ASN A 139 -13.72 31.33 -8.21
CA ASN A 139 -12.33 31.69 -8.44
C ASN A 139 -11.39 30.71 -7.72
N ARG A 140 -11.16 29.55 -8.34
CA ARG A 140 -10.39 28.47 -7.73
C ARG A 140 -8.88 28.74 -7.74
N PRO A 141 -8.16 28.35 -6.66
CA PRO A 141 -6.72 28.50 -6.59
C PRO A 141 -6.00 27.59 -7.59
N THR A 142 -4.74 27.92 -7.88
CA THR A 142 -3.84 27.00 -8.54
C THR A 142 -3.44 25.88 -7.58
N HIS A 143 -2.97 24.74 -8.09
CA HIS A 143 -2.47 23.66 -7.24
C HIS A 143 -1.35 24.14 -6.31
N LYS A 144 -0.42 24.94 -6.83
CA LYS A 144 0.61 25.60 -6.03
C LYS A 144 0.03 26.54 -4.97
N GLY A 145 -0.91 27.42 -5.35
CA GLY A 145 -1.53 28.34 -4.41
C GLY A 145 -2.28 27.61 -3.28
N PHE A 146 -2.87 26.45 -3.59
CA PHE A 146 -3.52 25.60 -2.60
C PHE A 146 -2.51 24.86 -1.71
N LEU A 147 -1.38 24.39 -2.25
CA LEU A 147 -0.28 23.85 -1.45
C LEU A 147 0.28 24.90 -0.48
N ASP A 148 0.48 26.14 -0.94
CA ASP A 148 0.95 27.24 -0.10
C ASP A 148 -0.05 27.53 1.03
N GLU A 149 -1.35 27.52 0.76
CA GLU A 149 -2.39 27.65 1.78
C GLU A 149 -2.30 26.53 2.83
N LEU A 150 -2.21 25.28 2.40
CA LEU A 150 -2.11 24.12 3.30
C LEU A 150 -0.87 24.21 4.20
N LEU A 151 0.27 24.63 3.65
CA LEU A 151 1.50 24.82 4.42
C LEU A 151 1.43 25.99 5.42
N ASN A 152 0.65 27.04 5.12
CA ASN A 152 0.51 28.21 5.98
C ASN A 152 -0.52 28.02 7.11
N ASN A 153 -1.54 27.20 6.91
CA ASN A 153 -2.61 26.98 7.88
C ASN A 153 -2.18 26.14 9.09
N ILE A 154 -1.00 25.50 9.04
CA ILE A 154 -0.53 24.64 10.11
C ILE A 154 0.38 25.42 11.05
N SER A 155 -0.20 25.85 12.17
CA SER A 155 0.56 26.42 13.30
C SER A 155 1.31 25.33 14.06
N THR A 156 2.53 25.01 13.66
CA THR A 156 3.43 24.15 14.46
C THR A 156 4.84 24.73 14.61
N THR A 157 5.49 24.29 15.68
CA THR A 157 6.76 24.76 16.25
C THR A 157 7.84 25.03 15.21
N ASN A 158 8.28 26.28 15.11
CA ASN A 158 9.45 26.67 14.33
C ASN A 158 10.67 25.93 14.86
N ILE A 159 11.15 24.91 14.13
CA ILE A 159 12.47 24.33 14.35
C ILE A 159 13.43 25.09 13.44
N ASP A 160 14.41 25.79 14.03
CA ASP A 160 15.44 26.49 13.26
C ASP A 160 16.40 25.45 12.65
N PHE A 161 16.28 25.26 11.35
CA PHE A 161 17.26 24.54 10.54
C PHE A 161 18.04 25.55 9.69
N ASP A 162 19.34 25.68 9.96
CA ASP A 162 20.27 26.42 9.11
C ASP A 162 20.56 25.60 7.85
N ILE A 163 19.73 25.79 6.82
CA ILE A 163 20.02 25.26 5.48
C ILE A 163 20.77 26.33 4.71
N GLU A 164 22.02 26.03 4.32
CA GLU A 164 22.75 26.79 3.31
C GLU A 164 22.03 26.60 1.96
N ALA A 165 20.97 27.37 1.75
CA ALA A 165 20.17 27.33 0.53
C ALA A 165 21.04 27.71 -0.67
N SER A 166 21.13 26.82 -1.66
CA SER A 166 21.84 27.08 -2.91
C SER A 166 21.10 28.07 -3.82
N GLY A 167 19.95 28.57 -3.37
CA GLY A 167 19.07 29.50 -4.09
C GLY A 167 18.11 28.82 -5.06
N GLY A 168 18.05 27.48 -5.05
CA GLY A 168 17.09 26.71 -5.83
C GLY A 168 15.70 26.73 -5.21
N TYR A 169 14.67 26.70 -6.06
CA TYR A 169 13.27 26.67 -5.62
C TYR A 169 12.89 25.42 -4.83
N ASP A 170 13.57 24.30 -5.11
CA ASP A 170 13.45 23.07 -4.33
C ASP A 170 13.93 23.26 -2.89
N ASP A 171 15.01 24.02 -2.69
CA ASP A 171 15.59 24.27 -1.37
C ASP A 171 14.61 25.01 -0.45
N GLU A 172 13.80 25.93 -1.01
CA GLU A 172 12.79 26.67 -0.24
C GLU A 172 11.66 25.76 0.26
N LEU A 173 11.15 24.87 -0.60
CA LEU A 173 10.10 23.94 -0.20
C LEU A 173 10.61 22.89 0.79
N ILE A 174 11.84 22.38 0.58
CA ILE A 174 12.51 21.48 1.52
C ILE A 174 12.67 22.16 2.89
N ALA A 175 13.17 23.40 2.91
CA ALA A 175 13.33 24.18 4.14
C ALA A 175 11.99 24.39 4.86
N ARG A 176 10.93 24.68 4.11
CA ARG A 176 9.57 24.83 4.65
C ARG A 176 9.06 23.54 5.30
N LEU A 177 9.18 22.39 4.63
CA LEU A 177 8.73 21.10 5.18
C LEU A 177 9.48 20.73 6.47
N LEU A 178 10.79 20.99 6.53
CA LEU A 178 11.61 20.76 7.72
C LEU A 178 11.26 21.71 8.86
N LYS A 179 11.12 23.02 8.56
CA LYS A 179 10.80 24.05 9.55
C LYS A 179 9.43 23.83 10.19
N LEU A 180 8.44 23.38 9.42
CA LEU A 180 7.09 23.07 9.90
C LEU A 180 7.02 21.74 10.67
N GLY A 181 8.10 20.97 10.71
CA GLY A 181 8.17 19.67 11.38
C GLY A 181 7.37 18.58 10.66
N HIS A 182 7.11 18.74 9.36
CA HIS A 182 6.38 17.73 8.57
C HIS A 182 7.26 16.53 8.22
N CYS A 183 8.58 16.73 8.11
CA CYS A 183 9.57 15.68 7.84
C CYS A 183 10.48 15.42 9.05
N LYS A 184 10.94 14.18 9.19
CA LYS A 184 11.90 13.77 10.25
C LYS A 184 13.34 14.10 9.86
N ASP A 185 13.67 14.02 8.58
CA ASP A 185 15.01 14.26 8.06
C ASP A 185 14.99 14.91 6.66
N MET A 186 16.17 15.32 6.21
CA MET A 186 16.37 15.99 4.93
C MET A 186 16.14 15.07 3.72
N GLU A 187 16.41 13.77 3.86
CA GLU A 187 16.26 12.81 2.76
C GLU A 187 14.78 12.61 2.41
N ILE A 188 13.92 12.43 3.42
CA ILE A 188 12.47 12.34 3.29
C ILE A 188 11.91 13.64 2.71
N ALA A 189 12.42 14.80 3.17
CA ALA A 189 11.98 16.09 2.64
C ALA A 189 12.29 16.22 1.13
N VAL A 190 13.49 15.82 0.69
CA VAL A 190 13.86 15.82 -0.74
C VAL A 190 12.93 14.91 -1.55
N LYS A 191 12.72 13.65 -1.11
CA LYS A 191 11.82 12.70 -1.79
C LYS A 191 10.37 13.22 -1.84
N THR A 192 9.90 13.85 -0.77
CA THR A 192 8.56 14.42 -0.71
C THR A 192 8.41 15.60 -1.66
N VAL A 193 9.38 16.51 -1.73
CA VAL A 193 9.33 17.64 -2.68
C VAL A 193 9.31 17.15 -4.13
N LYS A 194 10.13 16.15 -4.46
CA LYS A 194 10.08 15.53 -5.78
C LYS A 194 8.71 14.91 -6.06
N THR A 195 8.12 14.22 -5.09
CA THR A 195 6.76 13.68 -5.19
C THR A 195 5.70 14.77 -5.42
N ILE A 196 5.74 15.85 -4.65
CA ILE A 196 4.81 16.99 -4.79
C ILE A 196 4.87 17.57 -6.21
N LYS A 197 6.08 17.71 -6.75
CA LYS A 197 6.30 18.16 -8.14
C LYS A 197 5.79 17.14 -9.16
N PHE A 198 6.13 15.86 -8.98
CA PHE A 198 5.70 14.78 -9.87
C PHE A 198 4.17 14.69 -9.96
N LEU A 199 3.48 14.81 -8.83
CA LEU A 199 2.02 14.85 -8.76
C LEU A 199 1.39 16.11 -9.37
N GLY A 200 2.19 17.12 -9.71
CA GLY A 200 1.70 18.41 -10.21
C GLY A 200 1.02 19.26 -9.15
N LEU A 201 1.25 18.96 -7.86
CA LEU A 201 0.74 19.77 -6.74
C LEU A 201 1.43 21.14 -6.65
N TYR A 202 2.54 21.29 -7.38
CA TYR A 202 3.31 22.52 -7.48
C TYR A 202 2.98 23.33 -8.76
N GLU A 203 2.01 22.90 -9.58
CA GLU A 203 1.69 23.58 -10.84
C GLU A 203 0.80 24.82 -10.66
N GLU A 204 0.94 25.77 -11.60
CA GLU A 204 0.09 26.96 -11.69
C GLU A 204 -1.26 26.69 -12.42
N THR A 205 -1.62 25.42 -12.59
CA THR A 205 -2.91 25.02 -13.15
C THR A 205 -4.01 25.12 -12.10
N GLN A 206 -5.22 25.51 -12.50
CA GLN A 206 -6.35 25.66 -11.57
C GLN A 206 -6.91 24.31 -11.13
N ILE A 207 -7.30 24.23 -9.85
CA ILE A 207 -7.98 23.05 -9.32
C ILE A 207 -9.37 22.90 -9.98
N PRO A 208 -9.71 21.72 -10.53
CA PRO A 208 -11.00 21.49 -11.18
C PRO A 208 -12.20 21.64 -10.25
N THR A 209 -13.37 21.93 -10.83
CA THR A 209 -14.62 22.13 -10.09
C THR A 209 -15.16 20.89 -9.38
N GLY A 210 -14.69 19.70 -9.77
CA GLY A 210 -15.07 18.44 -9.16
C GLY A 210 -14.40 18.13 -7.83
N CYS A 211 -13.43 18.94 -7.39
CA CYS A 211 -12.75 18.75 -6.11
C CYS A 211 -13.39 19.65 -5.04
N SER A 212 -13.79 19.07 -3.91
CA SER A 212 -14.38 19.79 -2.77
C SER A 212 -13.46 19.83 -1.55
N SER A 213 -12.63 18.82 -1.39
CA SER A 213 -11.70 18.67 -0.26
C SER A 213 -10.23 18.59 -0.71
N PRO A 214 -9.25 18.82 0.19
CA PRO A 214 -7.84 18.52 -0.09
C PRO A 214 -7.65 17.08 -0.57
N PHE A 215 -8.41 16.15 0.02
CA PHE A 215 -8.43 14.74 -0.36
C PHE A 215 -8.83 14.55 -1.83
N ASP A 216 -9.88 15.21 -2.30
CA ASP A 216 -10.27 15.16 -3.72
C ASP A 216 -9.16 15.68 -4.65
N VAL A 217 -8.46 16.74 -4.24
CA VAL A 217 -7.39 17.36 -5.04
C VAL A 217 -6.22 16.38 -5.22
N ILE A 218 -5.73 15.81 -4.12
CA ILE A 218 -4.61 14.86 -4.20
C ILE A 218 -5.02 13.57 -4.90
N CYS A 219 -6.23 13.07 -4.65
CA CYS A 219 -6.78 11.89 -5.32
C CYS A 219 -6.81 12.06 -6.84
N GLN A 220 -7.31 13.20 -7.32
CA GLN A 220 -7.34 13.49 -8.75
C GLN A 220 -5.94 13.58 -9.34
N ARG A 221 -5.00 14.22 -8.65
CA ARG A 221 -3.62 14.33 -9.12
C ARG A 221 -2.92 12.98 -9.21
N MET A 222 -3.10 12.15 -8.19
CA MET A 222 -2.61 10.79 -8.15
C MET A 222 -3.19 9.95 -9.30
N GLU A 223 -4.50 10.00 -9.54
CA GLU A 223 -5.13 9.28 -10.68
C GLU A 223 -4.56 9.70 -12.03
N GLN A 224 -4.30 10.99 -12.22
CA GLN A 224 -3.76 11.51 -13.48
C GLN A 224 -2.29 11.15 -13.70
N ARG A 225 -1.48 11.16 -12.64
CA ARG A 225 -0.02 11.08 -12.71
C ARG A 225 0.55 9.69 -12.47
N MET A 226 -0.22 8.81 -11.83
CA MET A 226 0.24 7.49 -11.39
C MET A 226 -0.57 6.36 -12.04
N ALA A 227 -1.25 6.60 -13.16
CA ALA A 227 -1.88 5.52 -13.91
C ALA A 227 -0.83 4.71 -14.68
N TYR A 228 -1.05 3.40 -14.82
CA TYR A 228 -0.18 2.54 -15.61
C TYR A 228 -0.10 2.98 -17.07
N GLY A 229 1.13 3.09 -17.59
CA GLY A 229 1.43 3.28 -19.00
C GLY A 229 1.16 2.02 -19.84
N HIS A 230 1.20 2.16 -21.17
CA HIS A 230 0.88 1.07 -22.09
C HIS A 230 1.82 -0.15 -21.98
N ASN A 231 3.09 0.09 -21.62
CA ASN A 231 4.14 -0.94 -21.55
C ASN A 231 4.52 -1.29 -20.11
N GLU A 232 3.79 -0.79 -19.12
CA GLU A 232 4.05 -1.08 -17.72
C GLU A 232 3.26 -2.31 -17.26
N GLN A 233 3.82 -3.03 -16.30
CA GLN A 233 3.22 -4.22 -15.71
C GLN A 233 2.99 -3.99 -14.22
N ASP A 234 1.89 -4.51 -13.70
CA ASP A 234 1.68 -4.58 -12.26
C ASP A 234 2.23 -5.88 -11.68
N MET A 235 2.28 -5.92 -10.36
CA MET A 235 2.76 -7.04 -9.59
C MET A 235 1.84 -7.28 -8.39
N VAL A 236 1.55 -8.56 -8.12
CA VAL A 236 0.92 -9.00 -6.88
C VAL A 236 1.91 -9.88 -6.13
N LEU A 237 2.27 -9.45 -4.91
CA LEU A 237 3.07 -10.21 -3.97
C LEU A 237 2.23 -10.51 -2.73
N LEU A 238 2.02 -11.79 -2.45
CA LEU A 238 1.39 -12.30 -1.24
C LEU A 238 2.37 -13.25 -0.54
N HIS A 239 2.61 -13.04 0.74
CA HIS A 239 3.51 -13.87 1.54
C HIS A 239 2.81 -14.26 2.85
N HIS A 240 2.77 -15.55 3.13
CA HIS A 240 2.35 -16.10 4.40
C HIS A 240 3.55 -16.71 5.11
N GLU A 241 3.58 -16.51 6.42
CA GLU A 241 4.55 -17.10 7.33
C GLU A 241 3.79 -17.67 8.52
N VAL A 242 4.05 -18.95 8.84
CA VAL A 242 3.45 -19.66 9.96
C VAL A 242 4.56 -20.32 10.75
N GLU A 243 4.76 -19.86 11.99
CA GLU A 243 5.70 -20.47 12.93
C GLU A 243 4.93 -21.41 13.87
N VAL A 244 5.42 -22.64 14.00
CA VAL A 244 4.77 -23.72 14.75
C VAL A 244 5.71 -24.20 15.84
N GLU A 245 5.25 -24.09 17.08
CA GLU A 245 5.90 -24.68 18.24
C GLU A 245 5.23 -26.01 18.60
N TYR A 246 6.02 -27.08 18.66
CA TYR A 246 5.52 -28.41 19.02
C TYR A 246 5.67 -28.66 20.54
N PRO A 247 4.72 -29.37 21.17
CA PRO A 247 4.71 -29.59 22.61
C PRO A 247 5.88 -30.43 23.13
N ASP A 248 6.52 -31.23 22.27
CA ASP A 248 7.56 -32.20 22.65
C ASP A 248 8.98 -31.60 22.66
N GLY A 249 9.11 -30.27 22.63
CA GLY A 249 10.41 -29.60 22.53
C GLY A 249 11.11 -29.81 21.18
N GLN A 250 10.37 -30.21 20.15
CA GLN A 250 10.88 -30.24 18.78
C GLN A 250 11.24 -28.80 18.36
N PRO A 251 12.21 -28.63 17.46
CA PRO A 251 12.54 -27.32 16.93
C PRO A 251 11.30 -26.63 16.37
N THR A 252 11.15 -25.34 16.66
CA THR A 252 10.14 -24.51 16.00
C THR A 252 10.29 -24.64 14.49
N GLU A 253 9.19 -24.95 13.81
CA GLU A 253 9.14 -25.00 12.36
C GLU A 253 8.60 -23.69 11.82
N LYS A 254 9.17 -23.25 10.70
CA LYS A 254 8.72 -22.07 9.97
C LYS A 254 8.28 -22.50 8.59
N HIS A 255 6.99 -22.31 8.31
CA HIS A 255 6.36 -22.63 7.04
C HIS A 255 6.05 -21.33 6.31
N GLN A 256 6.45 -21.24 5.05
CA GLN A 256 6.25 -20.05 4.23
C GLN A 256 5.56 -20.41 2.92
N ALA A 257 4.68 -19.52 2.46
CA ALA A 257 4.03 -19.62 1.16
C ALA A 257 4.02 -18.25 0.48
N THR A 258 4.66 -18.18 -0.69
CA THR A 258 4.81 -16.94 -1.45
C THR A 258 4.15 -17.08 -2.81
N LEU A 259 3.32 -16.10 -3.17
CA LEU A 259 2.80 -15.89 -4.51
C LEU A 259 3.38 -14.58 -5.04
N LEU A 260 4.10 -14.66 -6.15
CA LEU A 260 4.60 -13.51 -6.92
C LEU A 260 4.07 -13.64 -8.35
N GLU A 261 3.18 -12.74 -8.75
CA GLU A 261 2.57 -12.74 -10.08
C GLU A 261 2.73 -11.37 -10.74
N PHE A 262 3.06 -11.35 -12.03
CA PHE A 262 3.18 -10.15 -12.85
C PHE A 262 2.06 -10.08 -13.89
N GLY A 263 1.70 -8.86 -14.29
CA GLY A 263 0.78 -8.64 -15.39
C GLY A 263 1.27 -9.31 -16.68
N LYS A 264 0.36 -9.90 -17.45
CA LYS A 264 0.67 -10.70 -18.66
C LYS A 264 0.15 -10.01 -19.91
N VAL A 265 0.93 -10.07 -20.98
CA VAL A 265 0.50 -9.62 -22.32
C VAL A 265 0.35 -10.84 -23.22
N GLU A 266 -0.89 -11.20 -23.55
CA GLU A 266 -1.21 -12.33 -24.43
C GLU A 266 -1.97 -11.84 -25.65
N ASN A 267 -1.51 -12.22 -26.85
CA ASN A 267 -2.13 -11.83 -28.13
C ASN A 267 -2.38 -10.31 -28.27
N GLY A 268 -1.48 -9.50 -27.74
CA GLY A 268 -1.59 -8.04 -27.75
C GLY A 268 -2.58 -7.45 -26.74
N ARG A 269 -3.12 -8.26 -25.82
CA ARG A 269 -3.97 -7.80 -24.71
C ARG A 269 -3.22 -7.93 -23.39
N SER A 270 -3.07 -6.80 -22.69
CA SER A 270 -2.53 -6.78 -21.34
C SER A 270 -3.61 -7.14 -20.33
N THR A 271 -3.30 -8.05 -19.41
CA THR A 271 -4.11 -8.42 -18.24
C THR A 271 -3.26 -8.27 -17.00
N THR A 272 -3.73 -7.48 -16.04
CA THR A 272 -2.97 -7.18 -14.82
C THR A 272 -2.92 -8.39 -13.88
N ALA A 273 -1.84 -8.54 -13.10
CA ALA A 273 -1.73 -9.55 -12.04
C ALA A 273 -2.90 -9.43 -11.05
N MET A 274 -3.30 -8.21 -10.70
CA MET A 274 -4.48 -7.95 -9.88
C MET A 274 -5.76 -8.50 -10.53
N ALA A 275 -5.97 -8.27 -11.83
CA ALA A 275 -7.16 -8.78 -12.53
C ALA A 275 -7.17 -10.31 -12.58
N LEU A 276 -6.02 -10.96 -12.77
CA LEU A 276 -5.89 -12.41 -12.75
C LEU A 276 -6.18 -12.97 -11.35
N THR A 277 -5.46 -12.47 -10.34
CA THR A 277 -5.53 -12.98 -8.95
C THR A 277 -6.85 -12.68 -8.25
N VAL A 278 -7.64 -11.70 -8.72
CA VAL A 278 -9.01 -11.46 -8.23
C VAL A 278 -10.06 -12.15 -9.11
N GLY A 279 -9.93 -12.02 -10.43
CA GLY A 279 -10.94 -12.48 -11.39
C GLY A 279 -11.01 -13.99 -11.52
N ILE A 280 -9.86 -14.68 -11.46
CA ILE A 280 -9.81 -16.14 -11.56
C ILE A 280 -10.49 -16.80 -10.35
N PRO A 281 -10.15 -16.46 -9.09
CA PRO A 281 -10.85 -17.03 -7.93
C PRO A 281 -12.36 -16.74 -7.93
N ALA A 282 -12.77 -15.53 -8.33
CA ALA A 282 -14.18 -15.19 -8.47
C ALA A 282 -14.89 -16.07 -9.51
N THR A 283 -14.23 -16.32 -10.66
CA THR A 283 -14.75 -17.18 -11.73
C THR A 283 -14.85 -18.64 -11.27
N ILE A 284 -13.82 -19.15 -10.59
CA ILE A 284 -13.84 -20.52 -10.03
C ILE A 284 -14.99 -20.66 -9.03
N GLY A 285 -15.14 -19.69 -8.10
CA GLY A 285 -16.24 -19.69 -7.15
C GLY A 285 -17.61 -19.74 -7.83
N ALA A 286 -17.83 -18.93 -8.87
CA ALA A 286 -19.06 -18.97 -9.66
C ALA A 286 -19.29 -20.33 -10.34
N LEU A 287 -18.23 -20.94 -10.90
CA LEU A 287 -18.32 -22.27 -11.52
C LEU A 287 -18.64 -23.36 -10.50
N LEU A 288 -18.05 -23.33 -9.31
CA LEU A 288 -18.34 -24.30 -8.25
C LEU A 288 -19.81 -24.23 -7.82
N LEU A 289 -20.37 -23.01 -7.72
CA LEU A 289 -21.79 -22.80 -7.43
C LEU A 289 -22.68 -23.33 -8.57
N LEU A 290 -22.38 -23.00 -9.83
CA LEU A 290 -23.15 -23.44 -10.99
C LEU A 290 -23.12 -24.96 -11.20
N GLN A 291 -22.00 -25.60 -10.83
CA GLN A 291 -21.85 -27.06 -10.89
C GLN A 291 -22.45 -27.78 -9.67
N ASN A 292 -23.09 -27.06 -8.74
CA ASN A 292 -23.57 -27.60 -7.46
C ASN A 292 -22.47 -28.35 -6.68
N LYS A 293 -21.23 -27.86 -6.72
CA LYS A 293 -20.11 -28.43 -5.94
C LYS A 293 -20.05 -27.88 -4.51
N VAL A 294 -20.62 -26.71 -4.27
CA VAL A 294 -20.80 -26.14 -2.92
C VAL A 294 -22.20 -26.49 -2.44
N GLN A 295 -22.29 -27.23 -1.33
CA GLN A 295 -23.58 -27.67 -0.76
C GLN A 295 -24.07 -26.72 0.35
N THR A 296 -23.15 -26.00 0.99
CA THR A 296 -23.49 -25.03 2.03
C THR A 296 -24.34 -23.91 1.44
N ASN A 297 -25.38 -23.49 2.17
CA ASN A 297 -26.25 -22.37 1.79
C ASN A 297 -26.03 -21.17 2.72
N GLY A 298 -26.36 -19.97 2.24
CA GLY A 298 -26.28 -18.72 3.01
C GLY A 298 -25.12 -17.82 2.57
N VAL A 299 -24.65 -16.97 3.47
CA VAL A 299 -23.48 -16.11 3.24
C VAL A 299 -22.22 -16.86 3.63
N ILE A 300 -21.42 -17.21 2.63
CA ILE A 300 -20.29 -18.14 2.80
C ILE A 300 -18.98 -17.43 2.52
N ARG A 301 -17.95 -17.76 3.29
CA ARG A 301 -16.56 -17.33 3.10
C ARG A 301 -15.73 -18.50 2.57
N PRO A 302 -14.61 -18.28 1.87
CA PRO A 302 -13.76 -19.35 1.34
C PRO A 302 -12.91 -20.03 2.43
N LEU A 303 -13.55 -20.47 3.52
CA LEU A 303 -12.93 -21.15 4.66
C LEU A 303 -13.27 -22.65 4.70
N GLN A 304 -14.29 -23.07 3.94
CA GLN A 304 -14.70 -24.46 3.86
C GLN A 304 -13.91 -25.19 2.78
N SER A 305 -13.53 -26.44 3.06
CA SER A 305 -12.72 -27.28 2.16
C SER A 305 -13.37 -27.52 0.80
N GLU A 306 -14.71 -27.56 0.74
CA GLU A 306 -15.46 -27.65 -0.52
C GLU A 306 -15.25 -26.44 -1.45
N ILE A 307 -14.76 -25.31 -0.92
CA ILE A 307 -14.46 -24.09 -1.68
C ILE A 307 -12.95 -23.98 -1.93
N TYR A 308 -12.13 -24.02 -0.87
CA TYR A 308 -10.71 -23.71 -1.03
C TYR A 308 -9.90 -24.84 -1.68
N ILE A 309 -10.29 -26.12 -1.51
CA ILE A 309 -9.54 -27.23 -2.14
C ILE A 309 -9.69 -27.18 -3.66
N PRO A 310 -10.91 -27.11 -4.24
CA PRO A 310 -11.06 -26.98 -5.68
C PRO A 310 -10.58 -25.62 -6.23
N GLY A 311 -10.53 -24.59 -5.38
CA GLY A 311 -10.02 -23.27 -5.74
C GLY A 311 -8.49 -23.19 -5.80
N ALA A 312 -7.78 -24.14 -5.18
CA ALA A 312 -6.32 -24.19 -5.12
C ALA A 312 -5.69 -25.17 -6.14
N THR A 313 -6.51 -25.89 -6.92
CA THR A 313 -6.11 -26.84 -7.97
C THR A 313 -6.41 -26.29 -9.36
#